data_AF-F2K781-F1
#
_entry.id   AF-F2K781-F1
#
_cell.length_a   1.000
_cell.length_b   1.000
_cell.length_c   1.000
_cell.angle_alpha   90.00
_cell.angle_beta   90.00
_cell.angle_gamma   90.00
#
_symmetry.space_group_name_H-M   'P 1'
#
loop_
_entity.id
_entity.type
_entity.pdbx_description
1 polymer ?
#
loop_
_entity_poly.entity_id
_entity_poly.type
_entity_poly.pdbx_seq_one_letter_code
_entity_poly.pdbx_strand_id
1 'polypeptide(L)'
;MSYQHGDYASAQAFVQKASDTGLAWWVRAKLALRDGDKVAAAAAYAKAAQAFPNDESWGGRRTPDWNFESVQPKCRVEGESAILALQRGDYLQAFDQLYRGQSNYWYDAAAVAERVLTVDELKQYVDAQVPAPPALSQEDRDNYVPLPVAASLRNLLGRRLLREGRFDEAPAYFDNADLQNKARAYGQLRQDAESKWWPTRRAEAYFNASWMARKWGMELLGYEMAPDYASLGGNYSLEPVELKVGPLVAEGEVQRQQASAAQPDMRYHYRFVATALASQAADHLPHTSQAFAAVLCNAVGYNSSLEEQSALYQRYVKEGPYVDWAWNFGYQCPYPEFNKADKRYVTQALDPIRSMLRPYKGWLQMGGVVLVVAVALGLISRRRRKARMSAS
;
A
#
# COMPACT_ATOMS: atom_id res chain seq x y z
N MET A 1 -33.98 -24.97 -18.10
CA MET A 1 -33.87 -24.95 -19.58
C MET A 1 -34.64 -23.77 -20.19
N SER A 2 -35.94 -23.57 -19.90
CA SER A 2 -36.74 -22.45 -20.47
C SER A 2 -36.14 -21.05 -20.22
N TYR A 3 -35.74 -20.76 -18.97
CA TYR A 3 -35.10 -19.47 -18.64
C TYR A 3 -33.84 -19.20 -19.49
N GLN A 4 -32.98 -20.21 -19.68
CA GLN A 4 -31.74 -20.06 -20.46
C GLN A 4 -32.00 -19.84 -21.96
N HIS A 5 -33.14 -20.29 -22.48
CA HIS A 5 -33.55 -20.07 -23.87
C HIS A 5 -34.37 -18.78 -24.06
N GLY A 6 -34.55 -17.99 -23.00
CA GLY A 6 -35.35 -16.77 -23.05
C GLY A 6 -36.87 -16.98 -22.99
N ASP A 7 -37.35 -18.21 -22.75
CA ASP A 7 -38.76 -18.50 -22.52
C ASP A 7 -39.12 -18.26 -21.04
N TYR A 8 -39.26 -16.98 -20.70
CA TYR A 8 -39.52 -16.53 -19.33
C TYR A 8 -40.94 -16.84 -18.85
N ALA A 9 -41.92 -16.84 -19.76
CA ALA A 9 -43.32 -17.17 -19.42
C ALA A 9 -43.44 -18.63 -18.98
N SER A 10 -42.85 -19.57 -19.72
CA SER A 10 -42.81 -20.97 -19.29
C SER A 10 -41.97 -21.15 -18.03
N ALA A 11 -40.82 -20.45 -17.92
CA ALA A 11 -40.03 -20.50 -16.70
C ALA A 11 -40.85 -20.08 -15.46
N GLN A 12 -41.64 -19.02 -15.57
CA GLN A 12 -42.54 -18.54 -14.52
C GLN A 12 -43.62 -19.59 -14.19
N ALA A 13 -44.29 -20.14 -15.20
CA ALA A 13 -45.31 -21.17 -15.02
C ALA A 13 -44.74 -22.43 -14.35
N PHE A 14 -43.50 -22.82 -14.66
CA PHE A 14 -42.84 -23.96 -14.03
C PHE A 14 -42.49 -23.68 -12.56
N VAL A 15 -41.89 -22.53 -12.24
CA VAL A 15 -41.53 -22.24 -10.85
C VAL A 15 -42.74 -21.98 -9.95
N GLN A 16 -43.91 -21.64 -10.50
CA GLN A 16 -45.16 -21.57 -9.73
C GLN A 16 -45.66 -22.94 -9.27
N LYS A 17 -45.34 -24.00 -10.00
CA LYS A 17 -45.76 -25.38 -9.70
C LYS A 17 -44.65 -26.20 -9.02
N ALA A 18 -43.40 -25.75 -9.10
CA ALA A 18 -42.26 -26.43 -8.51
C ALA A 18 -42.25 -26.32 -6.99
N SER A 19 -41.75 -27.36 -6.33
CA SER A 19 -41.41 -27.31 -4.91
C SER A 19 -40.27 -26.31 -4.64
N ASP A 20 -40.15 -25.89 -3.38
CA ASP A 20 -39.18 -24.89 -2.91
C ASP A 20 -37.75 -25.45 -2.82
N THR A 21 -37.17 -25.75 -3.99
CA THR A 21 -35.77 -26.17 -4.14
C THR A 21 -34.84 -24.97 -4.40
N GLY A 22 -33.53 -25.14 -4.19
CA GLY A 22 -32.55 -24.09 -4.50
C GLY A 22 -32.63 -23.59 -5.94
N LEU A 23 -32.80 -24.51 -6.90
CA LEU A 23 -32.95 -24.15 -8.32
C LEU A 23 -34.25 -23.38 -8.58
N ALA A 24 -35.37 -23.78 -7.96
CA ALA A 24 -36.64 -23.07 -8.10
C ALA A 24 -36.52 -21.64 -7.55
N TRP A 25 -35.91 -21.46 -6.37
CA TRP A 25 -35.65 -20.16 -5.79
C TRP A 25 -34.70 -19.31 -6.64
N TRP A 26 -33.65 -19.91 -7.20
CA TRP A 26 -32.72 -19.19 -8.06
C TRP A 26 -33.39 -18.67 -9.34
N VAL A 27 -34.22 -19.49 -9.98
CA VAL A 27 -34.99 -19.05 -11.16
C VAL A 27 -36.02 -17.97 -10.78
N ARG A 28 -36.70 -18.09 -9.63
CA ARG A 28 -37.59 -17.04 -9.12
C ARG A 28 -36.85 -15.71 -8.91
N ALA A 29 -35.62 -15.76 -8.38
CA ALA A 29 -34.79 -14.57 -8.17
C ALA A 29 -34.44 -13.89 -9.51
N LYS A 30 -34.03 -14.68 -10.50
CA LYS A 30 -33.70 -14.17 -11.83
C LYS A 30 -34.91 -13.60 -12.57
N LEU A 31 -36.09 -14.20 -12.44
CA LEU A 31 -37.33 -13.66 -12.99
C LEU A 31 -37.72 -12.33 -12.31
N ALA A 32 -37.64 -12.26 -10.99
CA ALA A 32 -37.89 -11.02 -10.26
C ALA A 32 -36.91 -9.89 -10.66
N LEU A 33 -35.62 -10.21 -10.84
CA LEU A 33 -34.64 -9.26 -11.38
C LEU A 33 -35.05 -8.72 -12.76
N ARG A 34 -35.50 -9.61 -13.64
CA ARG A 34 -35.95 -9.24 -14.98
C ARG A 34 -37.16 -8.31 -14.95
N ASP A 35 -38.06 -8.53 -14.00
CA ASP A 35 -39.26 -7.71 -13.80
C ASP A 35 -38.96 -6.39 -13.08
N GLY A 36 -37.70 -6.15 -12.68
CA GLY A 36 -37.27 -4.96 -11.95
C GLY A 36 -37.55 -5.00 -10.44
N ASP A 37 -38.11 -6.09 -9.92
CA ASP A 37 -38.39 -6.27 -8.49
C ASP A 37 -37.14 -6.76 -7.75
N LYS A 38 -36.27 -5.81 -7.42
CA LYS A 38 -35.02 -6.06 -6.68
C LYS A 38 -35.26 -6.61 -5.27
N VAL A 39 -36.41 -6.32 -4.66
CA VAL A 39 -36.75 -6.77 -3.31
C VAL A 39 -37.11 -8.25 -3.34
N ALA A 40 -38.01 -8.64 -4.24
CA ALA A 40 -38.36 -10.04 -4.43
C ALA A 40 -37.16 -10.86 -4.93
N ALA A 41 -36.33 -10.28 -5.80
CA ALA A 41 -35.08 -10.92 -6.24
C ALA A 41 -34.15 -11.23 -5.07
N ALA A 42 -33.86 -10.23 -4.22
CA ALA A 42 -33.00 -10.42 -3.06
C ALA A 42 -33.55 -11.47 -2.08
N ALA A 43 -34.86 -11.45 -1.83
CA ALA A 43 -35.51 -12.44 -0.97
C ALA A 43 -35.42 -13.86 -1.55
N ALA A 44 -35.60 -14.01 -2.87
CA ALA A 44 -35.49 -15.29 -3.55
C ALA A 44 -34.04 -15.79 -3.61
N TYR A 45 -33.06 -14.91 -3.83
CA TYR A 45 -31.64 -15.26 -3.76
C TYR A 45 -31.23 -15.76 -2.37
N ALA A 46 -31.70 -15.10 -1.30
CA ALA A 46 -31.43 -15.55 0.07
C ALA A 46 -31.98 -16.96 0.33
N LYS A 47 -33.20 -17.26 -0.15
CA LYS A 47 -33.78 -18.61 -0.05
C LYS A 47 -33.01 -19.63 -0.89
N ALA A 48 -32.54 -19.26 -2.08
CA ALA A 48 -31.70 -20.12 -2.91
C ALA A 48 -30.37 -20.44 -2.23
N ALA A 49 -29.69 -19.45 -1.65
CA ALA A 49 -28.43 -19.62 -0.93
C ALA A 49 -28.55 -20.54 0.30
N GLN A 50 -29.71 -20.51 0.96
CA GLN A 50 -30.02 -21.39 2.10
C GLN A 50 -30.34 -22.82 1.65
N ALA A 51 -30.99 -22.99 0.50
CA ALA A 51 -31.44 -24.28 0.00
C ALA A 51 -30.34 -25.10 -0.68
N PHE A 52 -29.32 -24.46 -1.25
CA PHE A 52 -28.17 -25.17 -1.83
C PHE A 52 -27.16 -25.61 -0.74
N PRO A 53 -26.74 -26.89 -0.71
CA PRO A 53 -25.62 -27.35 0.11
C PRO A 53 -24.31 -26.62 -0.22
N ASN A 54 -23.43 -26.51 0.78
CA ASN A 54 -22.13 -25.83 0.63
C ASN A 54 -21.16 -26.58 -0.30
N ASP A 55 -21.26 -27.91 -0.33
CA ASP A 55 -20.40 -28.81 -1.08
C ASP A 55 -20.98 -29.22 -2.44
N GLU A 56 -22.16 -28.73 -2.80
CA GLU A 56 -22.77 -29.03 -4.09
C GLU A 56 -21.91 -28.43 -5.23
N SER A 57 -21.58 -29.28 -6.20
CA SER A 57 -20.84 -28.91 -7.39
C SER A 57 -21.44 -29.60 -8.61
N TRP A 58 -21.76 -28.81 -9.64
CA TRP A 58 -22.26 -29.31 -10.92
C TRP A 58 -21.13 -29.47 -11.95
N GLY A 59 -19.87 -29.37 -11.51
CA GLY A 59 -18.70 -29.57 -12.35
C GLY A 59 -18.38 -28.40 -13.28
N GLY A 60 -17.43 -28.64 -14.19
CA GLY A 60 -16.97 -27.66 -15.16
C GLY A 60 -17.90 -27.55 -16.37
N ARG A 61 -18.11 -26.34 -16.86
CA ARG A 61 -18.75 -26.08 -18.15
C ARG A 61 -18.02 -24.98 -18.91
N ARG A 62 -18.32 -24.88 -20.21
CA ARG A 62 -17.95 -23.72 -21.02
C ARG A 62 -19.13 -22.76 -21.12
N THR A 63 -18.85 -21.48 -20.93
CA THR A 63 -19.77 -20.39 -21.20
C THR A 63 -19.87 -20.13 -22.72
N PRO A 64 -20.86 -19.34 -23.20
CA PRO A 64 -21.00 -19.03 -24.63
C PRO A 64 -19.76 -18.35 -25.26
N ASP A 65 -18.99 -17.62 -24.47
CA ASP A 65 -17.72 -16.98 -24.80
C ASP A 65 -16.50 -17.92 -24.63
N TRP A 66 -16.73 -19.23 -24.54
CA TRP A 66 -15.70 -20.28 -24.43
C TRP A 66 -14.85 -20.27 -23.15
N ASN A 67 -15.20 -19.44 -22.16
CA ASN A 67 -14.55 -19.44 -20.86
C ASN A 67 -14.92 -20.69 -20.05
N PHE A 68 -13.95 -21.22 -19.31
CA PHE A 68 -14.18 -22.34 -18.41
C PHE A 68 -14.67 -21.83 -17.06
N GLU A 69 -15.77 -22.41 -16.57
CA GLU A 69 -16.26 -22.14 -15.22
C GLU A 69 -16.62 -23.44 -14.50
N SER A 70 -16.36 -23.50 -13.19
CA SER A 70 -16.90 -24.53 -12.31
C SER A 70 -18.18 -24.00 -11.68
N VAL A 71 -19.28 -24.74 -11.82
CA VAL A 71 -20.58 -24.30 -11.31
C VAL A 71 -20.82 -24.91 -9.93
N GLN A 72 -20.58 -24.10 -8.90
CA GLN A 72 -21.06 -24.35 -7.55
C GLN A 72 -22.30 -23.48 -7.33
N PRO A 73 -23.52 -24.07 -7.24
CA PRO A 73 -24.76 -23.31 -7.33
C PRO A 73 -24.93 -22.31 -6.18
N LYS A 74 -24.54 -22.68 -4.95
CA LYS A 74 -24.55 -21.75 -3.82
C LYS A 74 -23.65 -20.54 -4.06
N CYS A 75 -22.40 -20.79 -4.41
CA CYS A 75 -21.41 -19.77 -4.75
C CYS A 75 -21.97 -18.83 -5.83
N ARG A 76 -22.50 -19.39 -6.93
CA ARG A 76 -23.07 -18.61 -8.04
C ARG A 76 -24.25 -17.72 -7.60
N VAL A 77 -25.13 -18.24 -6.76
CA VAL A 77 -26.24 -17.50 -6.19
C VAL A 77 -25.76 -16.36 -5.29
N GLU A 78 -24.76 -16.61 -4.44
CA GLU A 78 -24.19 -15.59 -3.55
C GLU A 78 -23.48 -14.49 -4.35
N GLY A 79 -22.71 -14.84 -5.39
CA GLY A 79 -22.07 -13.86 -6.29
C GLY A 79 -23.09 -13.00 -7.05
N GLU A 80 -24.18 -13.58 -7.55
CA GLU A 80 -25.27 -12.80 -8.16
C GLU A 80 -25.99 -11.91 -7.14
N SER A 81 -26.20 -12.40 -5.93
CA SER A 81 -26.78 -11.61 -4.83
C SER A 81 -25.88 -10.44 -4.42
N ALA A 82 -24.56 -10.57 -4.54
CA ALA A 82 -23.62 -9.51 -4.18
C ALA A 82 -23.81 -8.27 -5.04
N ILE A 83 -24.15 -8.44 -6.33
CA ILE A 83 -24.43 -7.31 -7.24
C ILE A 83 -25.64 -6.52 -6.75
N LEU A 84 -26.69 -7.19 -6.25
CA LEU A 84 -27.85 -6.52 -5.66
C LEU A 84 -27.49 -5.80 -4.36
N ALA A 85 -26.62 -6.38 -3.53
CA ALA A 85 -26.14 -5.75 -2.31
C ALA A 85 -25.32 -4.48 -2.63
N LEU A 86 -24.43 -4.52 -3.63
CA LEU A 86 -23.69 -3.34 -4.11
C LEU A 86 -24.64 -2.21 -4.55
N GLN A 87 -25.66 -2.55 -5.35
CA GLN A 87 -26.65 -1.58 -5.81
C GLN A 87 -27.43 -0.90 -4.67
N ARG A 88 -27.65 -1.59 -3.55
CA ARG A 88 -28.32 -1.03 -2.36
C ARG A 88 -27.39 -0.25 -1.45
N GLY A 89 -26.08 -0.28 -1.69
CA GLY A 89 -25.08 0.29 -0.79
C GLY A 89 -24.71 -0.62 0.38
N ASP A 90 -25.14 -1.89 0.37
CA ASP A 90 -24.83 -2.89 1.40
C ASP A 90 -23.43 -3.51 1.14
N TYR A 91 -22.38 -2.68 1.10
CA TYR A 91 -21.06 -3.09 0.60
C TYR A 91 -20.42 -4.22 1.40
N LEU A 92 -20.59 -4.24 2.72
CA LEU A 92 -20.04 -5.31 3.56
C LEU A 92 -20.73 -6.65 3.29
N GLN A 93 -22.04 -6.64 3.05
CA GLN A 93 -22.78 -7.83 2.67
C GLN A 93 -22.33 -8.33 1.30
N ALA A 94 -22.19 -7.43 0.33
CA ALA A 94 -21.70 -7.78 -1.00
C ALA A 94 -20.31 -8.42 -0.94
N PHE A 95 -19.40 -7.82 -0.15
CA PHE A 95 -18.07 -8.35 0.08
C PHE A 95 -18.09 -9.75 0.70
N ASP A 96 -18.85 -9.97 1.78
CA ASP A 96 -18.97 -11.29 2.44
C ASP A 96 -19.49 -12.35 1.47
N GLN A 97 -20.51 -12.02 0.67
CA GLN A 97 -21.07 -12.93 -0.35
C GLN A 97 -20.03 -13.32 -1.42
N LEU A 98 -19.23 -12.37 -1.90
CA LEU A 98 -18.15 -12.66 -2.85
C LEU A 98 -17.01 -13.46 -2.19
N TYR A 99 -16.61 -13.07 -0.98
CA TYR A 99 -15.51 -13.70 -0.23
C TYR A 99 -15.78 -15.18 0.06
N ARG A 100 -17.03 -15.55 0.37
CA ARG A 100 -17.44 -16.96 0.55
C ARG A 100 -17.22 -17.82 -0.68
N GLY A 101 -17.23 -17.24 -1.88
CA GLY A 101 -16.89 -17.91 -3.13
C GLY A 101 -15.40 -18.26 -3.28
N GLN A 102 -14.54 -17.82 -2.35
CA GLN A 102 -13.11 -18.10 -2.33
C GLN A 102 -12.45 -17.74 -3.66
N SER A 103 -11.64 -18.63 -4.22
CA SER A 103 -10.88 -18.39 -5.46
C SER A 103 -11.77 -18.12 -6.68
N ASN A 104 -13.04 -18.53 -6.65
CA ASN A 104 -13.96 -18.34 -7.78
C ASN A 104 -14.33 -16.85 -7.98
N TYR A 105 -14.35 -16.06 -6.90
CA TYR A 105 -14.71 -14.65 -6.91
C TYR A 105 -13.65 -13.75 -6.28
N TRP A 106 -12.40 -14.22 -6.21
CA TRP A 106 -11.35 -13.49 -5.52
C TRP A 106 -11.15 -12.09 -6.11
N TYR A 107 -11.17 -11.92 -7.43
CA TYR A 107 -10.95 -10.62 -8.05
C TYR A 107 -12.07 -9.61 -7.74
N ASP A 108 -13.32 -10.07 -7.72
CA ASP A 108 -14.47 -9.23 -7.35
C ASP A 108 -14.42 -8.89 -5.86
N ALA A 109 -14.17 -9.87 -4.99
CA ALA A 109 -14.02 -9.67 -3.55
C ALA A 109 -12.87 -8.71 -3.23
N ALA A 110 -11.72 -8.87 -3.89
CA ALA A 110 -10.56 -7.99 -3.77
C ALA A 110 -10.86 -6.57 -4.24
N ALA A 111 -11.58 -6.40 -5.35
CA ALA A 111 -11.98 -5.09 -5.84
C ALA A 111 -12.91 -4.37 -4.84
N VAL A 112 -13.89 -5.07 -4.26
CA VAL A 112 -14.77 -4.50 -3.24
C VAL A 112 -13.99 -4.20 -1.95
N ALA A 113 -13.13 -5.10 -1.48
CA ALA A 113 -12.30 -4.89 -0.29
C ALA A 113 -11.35 -3.70 -0.42
N GLU A 114 -10.69 -3.56 -1.56
CA GLU A 114 -9.68 -2.54 -1.81
C GLU A 114 -10.31 -1.19 -2.16
N ARG A 115 -11.35 -1.17 -2.99
CA ARG A 115 -11.87 0.05 -3.60
C ARG A 115 -13.19 0.54 -2.99
N VAL A 116 -14.02 -0.34 -2.44
CA VAL A 116 -15.39 0.03 -2.01
C VAL A 116 -15.51 0.10 -0.49
N LEU A 117 -15.02 -0.90 0.24
CA LEU A 117 -14.99 -0.84 1.69
C LEU A 117 -14.05 0.27 2.17
N THR A 118 -14.39 0.90 3.28
CA THR A 118 -13.43 1.70 4.05
C THR A 118 -12.41 0.77 4.70
N VAL A 119 -11.23 1.30 5.05
CA VAL A 119 -10.19 0.50 5.73
C VAL A 119 -10.69 -0.06 7.06
N ASP A 120 -11.54 0.67 7.77
CA ASP A 120 -12.08 0.26 9.07
C ASP A 120 -13.13 -0.84 8.93
N GLU A 121 -14.04 -0.73 7.96
CA GLU A 121 -15.00 -1.80 7.64
C GLU A 121 -14.27 -3.10 7.27
N LEU A 122 -13.25 -3.02 6.40
CA LEU A 122 -12.44 -4.17 6.00
C LEU A 122 -11.69 -4.75 7.19
N LYS A 123 -11.01 -3.91 7.98
CA LYS A 123 -10.25 -4.35 9.16
C LYS A 123 -11.14 -5.04 10.18
N GLN A 124 -12.30 -4.45 10.51
CA GLN A 124 -13.26 -5.03 11.44
C GLN A 124 -13.74 -6.40 10.97
N TYR A 125 -14.03 -6.54 9.67
CA TYR A 125 -14.41 -7.83 9.09
C TYR A 125 -13.28 -8.87 9.21
N VAL A 126 -12.06 -8.50 8.82
CA VAL A 126 -10.90 -9.41 8.85
C VAL A 126 -10.61 -9.87 10.28
N ASP A 127 -10.64 -8.95 11.25
CA ASP A 127 -10.39 -9.28 12.66
C ASP A 127 -11.46 -10.20 13.25
N ALA A 128 -12.71 -10.06 12.82
CA ALA A 128 -13.82 -10.85 13.33
C ALA A 128 -13.97 -12.22 12.65
N GLN A 129 -13.73 -12.30 11.33
CA GLN A 129 -14.15 -13.44 10.51
C GLN A 129 -13.01 -14.17 9.80
N VAL A 130 -11.81 -13.59 9.74
CA VAL A 130 -10.72 -14.11 8.90
C VAL A 130 -9.47 -14.38 9.74
N PRO A 131 -9.45 -15.50 10.49
CA PRO A 131 -8.28 -15.88 11.28
C PRO A 131 -7.06 -16.04 10.37
N ALA A 132 -5.87 -15.73 10.91
CA ALA A 132 -4.62 -15.93 10.18
C ALA A 132 -4.42 -17.41 9.88
N PRO A 133 -4.34 -17.82 8.60
CA PRO A 133 -4.00 -19.20 8.27
C PRO A 133 -2.53 -19.49 8.61
N PRO A 134 -2.14 -20.77 8.70
CA PRO A 134 -0.72 -21.14 8.82
C PRO A 134 0.09 -20.55 7.67
N ALA A 135 1.29 -20.05 7.99
CA ALA A 135 2.21 -19.56 6.97
C ALA A 135 2.66 -20.72 6.07
N LEU A 136 2.74 -20.46 4.76
CA LEU A 136 3.32 -21.42 3.81
C LEU A 136 4.77 -21.73 4.18
N SER A 137 5.13 -23.01 4.15
CA SER A 137 6.50 -23.47 4.34
C SER A 137 7.41 -23.03 3.19
N GLN A 138 8.72 -23.19 3.35
CA GLN A 138 9.64 -22.90 2.25
C GLN A 138 9.39 -23.84 1.06
N GLU A 139 9.09 -25.11 1.32
CA GLU A 139 8.76 -26.09 0.27
C GLU A 139 7.49 -25.72 -0.49
N ASP A 140 6.44 -25.25 0.21
CA ASP A 140 5.23 -24.74 -0.44
C ASP A 140 5.53 -23.58 -1.38
N ARG A 141 6.41 -22.66 -0.96
CA ARG A 141 6.82 -21.50 -1.76
C ARG A 141 7.64 -21.92 -2.96
N ASP A 142 8.59 -22.84 -2.77
CA ASP A 142 9.43 -23.38 -3.85
C ASP A 142 8.59 -24.13 -4.90
N ASN A 143 7.48 -24.75 -4.46
CA ASN A 143 6.49 -25.41 -5.31
C ASN A 143 5.38 -24.47 -5.84
N TYR A 144 5.50 -23.16 -5.62
CA TYR A 144 4.53 -22.15 -6.08
C TYR A 144 3.09 -22.41 -5.62
N VAL A 145 2.91 -22.95 -4.41
CA VAL A 145 1.59 -23.14 -3.80
C VAL A 145 0.91 -21.77 -3.66
N PRO A 146 -0.30 -21.57 -4.23
CA PRO A 146 -1.02 -20.31 -4.10
C PRO A 146 -1.33 -19.98 -2.64
N LEU A 147 -1.27 -18.69 -2.30
CA LEU A 147 -1.73 -18.23 -0.99
C LEU A 147 -3.23 -18.55 -0.81
N PRO A 148 -3.65 -19.05 0.36
CA PRO A 148 -5.06 -19.15 0.70
C PRO A 148 -5.74 -17.78 0.60
N VAL A 149 -6.99 -17.73 0.14
CA VAL A 149 -7.75 -16.48 0.00
C VAL A 149 -7.80 -15.67 1.30
N ALA A 150 -7.87 -16.35 2.45
CA ALA A 150 -7.77 -15.70 3.76
C ALA A 150 -6.43 -14.97 3.97
N ALA A 151 -5.30 -15.57 3.56
CA ALA A 151 -3.98 -14.92 3.62
C ALA A 151 -3.91 -13.75 2.63
N SER A 152 -4.44 -13.91 1.42
CA SER A 152 -4.48 -12.85 0.40
C SER A 152 -5.27 -11.63 0.87
N LEU A 153 -6.43 -11.83 1.51
CA LEU A 153 -7.23 -10.74 2.08
C LEU A 153 -6.52 -10.02 3.23
N ARG A 154 -5.84 -10.77 4.10
CA ARG A 154 -5.05 -10.16 5.19
C ARG A 154 -3.87 -9.38 4.62
N ASN A 155 -3.16 -9.93 3.63
CA ASN A 155 -2.10 -9.20 2.92
C ASN A 155 -2.63 -7.91 2.26
N LEU A 156 -3.79 -7.96 1.60
CA LEU A 156 -4.45 -6.78 1.02
C LEU A 156 -4.68 -5.70 2.08
N LEU A 157 -5.30 -6.05 3.20
CA LEU A 157 -5.50 -5.14 4.32
C LEU A 157 -4.18 -4.57 4.85
N GLY A 158 -3.15 -5.40 5.02
CA GLY A 158 -1.82 -4.97 5.45
C GLY A 158 -1.22 -3.92 4.52
N ARG A 159 -1.27 -4.14 3.20
CA ARG A 159 -0.78 -3.17 2.21
C ARG A 159 -1.58 -1.87 2.22
N ARG A 160 -2.90 -1.96 2.36
CA ARG A 160 -3.77 -0.79 2.46
C ARG A 160 -3.49 0.04 3.71
N LEU A 161 -3.33 -0.60 4.87
CA LEU A 161 -2.93 0.07 6.12
C LEU A 161 -1.60 0.82 5.96
N LEU A 162 -0.61 0.23 5.27
CA LEU A 162 0.66 0.92 4.98
C LEU A 162 0.46 2.15 4.06
N ARG A 163 -0.37 2.04 3.02
CA ARG A 163 -0.69 3.18 2.13
C ARG A 163 -1.39 4.31 2.88
N GLU A 164 -2.27 3.98 3.83
CA GLU A 164 -3.03 4.95 4.63
C GLU A 164 -2.27 5.45 5.88
N GLY A 165 -1.00 5.06 6.06
CA GLY A 165 -0.15 5.56 7.15
C GLY A 165 -0.36 4.88 8.50
N ARG A 166 -1.14 3.80 8.56
CA ARG A 166 -1.42 3.00 9.78
C ARG A 166 -0.33 1.96 10.00
N PHE A 167 0.90 2.46 10.17
CA PHE A 167 2.13 1.67 10.15
C PHE A 167 2.27 0.65 11.29
N ASP A 168 1.72 0.94 12.47
CA ASP A 168 1.85 0.06 13.63
C ASP A 168 0.91 -1.15 13.55
N GLU A 169 -0.20 -1.01 12.82
CA GLU A 169 -1.24 -2.04 12.67
C GLU A 169 -0.93 -3.01 11.53
N ALA A 170 -0.42 -2.48 10.41
CA ALA A 170 -0.21 -3.24 9.18
C ALA A 170 0.61 -4.54 9.33
N PRO A 171 1.73 -4.58 10.10
CA PRO A 171 2.59 -5.76 10.15
C PRO A 171 1.85 -7.03 10.56
N ALA A 172 0.86 -6.96 11.44
CA ALA A 172 0.17 -8.16 11.95
C ALA A 172 -0.68 -8.91 10.89
N TYR A 173 -0.91 -8.29 9.73
CA TYR A 173 -1.76 -8.86 8.68
C TYR A 173 -0.97 -9.59 7.59
N PHE A 174 0.34 -9.41 7.52
CA PHE A 174 1.15 -10.10 6.51
C PHE A 174 1.32 -11.60 6.82
N ASP A 175 1.28 -12.43 5.78
CA ASP A 175 1.23 -13.90 5.86
C ASP A 175 2.49 -14.55 6.46
N ASN A 176 3.63 -13.86 6.44
CA ASN A 176 4.91 -14.42 6.86
C ASN A 176 5.82 -13.40 7.55
N ALA A 177 6.70 -13.89 8.42
CA ALA A 177 7.57 -13.07 9.26
C ALA A 177 8.47 -12.11 8.46
N ASP A 178 8.90 -12.48 7.25
CA ASP A 178 9.74 -11.64 6.40
C ASP A 178 8.96 -10.39 5.92
N LEU A 179 7.74 -10.56 5.42
CA LEU A 179 6.87 -9.42 5.07
C LEU A 179 6.46 -8.60 6.30
N GLN A 180 6.19 -9.23 7.44
CA GLN A 180 5.89 -8.53 8.69
C GLN A 180 7.06 -7.63 9.12
N ASN A 181 8.30 -8.14 9.03
CA ASN A 181 9.50 -7.38 9.37
C ASN A 181 9.76 -6.24 8.39
N LYS A 182 9.56 -6.47 7.08
CA LYS A 182 9.66 -5.43 6.05
C LYS A 182 8.62 -4.32 6.26
N ALA A 183 7.37 -4.69 6.55
CA ALA A 183 6.31 -3.74 6.86
C ALA A 183 6.64 -2.89 8.09
N ARG A 184 7.15 -3.52 9.17
CA ARG A 184 7.57 -2.81 10.39
C ARG A 184 8.74 -1.85 10.11
N ALA A 185 9.75 -2.31 9.37
CA ALA A 185 10.89 -1.48 9.01
C ALA A 185 10.49 -0.29 8.13
N TYR A 186 9.63 -0.52 7.13
CA TYR A 186 9.07 0.54 6.30
C TYR A 186 8.30 1.55 7.16
N GLY A 187 7.40 1.08 8.02
CA GLY A 187 6.63 1.91 8.95
C GLY A 187 7.50 2.78 9.85
N GLN A 188 8.52 2.18 10.48
CA GLN A 188 9.48 2.89 11.33
C GLN A 188 10.22 3.99 10.55
N LEU A 189 10.66 3.70 9.32
CA LEU A 189 11.33 4.69 8.48
C LEU A 189 10.39 5.84 8.10
N ARG A 190 9.11 5.57 7.85
CA ARG A 190 8.11 6.61 7.59
C ARG A 190 7.87 7.49 8.81
N GLN A 191 7.78 6.91 10.00
CA GLN A 191 7.66 7.67 11.25
C GLN A 191 8.93 8.47 11.59
N ASP A 192 10.11 7.87 11.41
CA ASP A 192 11.40 8.53 11.63
C ASP A 192 11.60 9.72 10.66
N ALA A 193 11.15 9.58 9.41
CA ALA A 193 11.23 10.65 8.42
C ALA A 193 10.48 11.93 8.83
N GLU A 194 9.41 11.79 9.62
CA GLU A 194 8.65 12.94 10.14
C GLU A 194 9.12 13.40 11.53
N SER A 195 9.54 12.47 12.39
CA SER A 195 9.79 12.74 13.81
C SER A 195 11.23 13.11 14.16
N LYS A 196 12.22 12.75 13.33
CA LYS A 196 13.63 13.07 13.64
C LYS A 196 13.90 14.56 13.52
N TRP A 197 14.68 15.08 14.46
CA TRP A 197 14.95 16.51 14.55
C TRP A 197 15.98 17.02 13.54
N TRP A 198 17.00 16.21 13.22
CA TRP A 198 18.04 16.60 12.25
C TRP A 198 17.53 16.41 10.82
N PRO A 199 17.63 17.43 9.92
CA PRO A 199 17.19 17.32 8.54
C PRO A 199 17.78 16.12 7.80
N THR A 200 19.07 15.88 7.92
CA THR A 200 19.76 14.74 7.30
C THR A 200 19.29 13.38 7.80
N ARG A 201 18.84 13.28 9.06
CA ARG A 201 18.26 12.04 9.61
C ARG A 201 16.86 11.80 9.06
N ARG A 202 16.09 12.88 8.85
CA ARG A 202 14.83 12.81 8.09
C ARG A 202 15.11 12.38 6.65
N ALA A 203 16.11 12.98 5.99
CA ALA A 203 16.51 12.63 4.63
C ALA A 203 16.90 11.15 4.50
N GLU A 204 17.73 10.65 5.43
CA GLU A 204 18.13 9.24 5.49
C GLU A 204 16.92 8.31 5.64
N ALA A 205 15.99 8.65 6.54
CA ALA A 205 14.78 7.87 6.76
C ALA A 205 13.85 7.89 5.53
N TYR A 206 13.58 9.05 4.92
CA TYR A 206 12.81 9.16 3.68
C TYR A 206 13.46 8.35 2.55
N PHE A 207 14.78 8.46 2.38
CA PHE A 207 15.49 7.76 1.31
C PHE A 207 15.44 6.23 1.49
N ASN A 208 15.65 5.74 2.71
CA ASN A 208 15.58 4.31 2.99
C ASN A 208 14.13 3.80 2.85
N ALA A 209 13.11 4.56 3.27
CA ALA A 209 11.70 4.23 3.01
C ALA A 209 11.39 4.19 1.51
N SER A 210 11.91 5.15 0.76
CA SER A 210 11.87 5.21 -0.70
C SER A 210 12.45 3.95 -1.34
N TRP A 211 13.66 3.56 -0.92
CA TRP A 211 14.33 2.36 -1.45
C TRP A 211 13.53 1.10 -1.14
N MET A 212 12.97 0.99 0.06
CA MET A 212 12.09 -0.12 0.43
C MET A 212 10.82 -0.15 -0.44
N ALA A 213 10.15 0.99 -0.61
CA ALA A 213 8.99 1.11 -1.49
C ALA A 213 9.33 0.72 -2.92
N ARG A 214 10.49 1.12 -3.47
CA ARG A 214 10.85 0.77 -4.84
C ARG A 214 10.99 -0.74 -5.05
N LYS A 215 11.53 -1.43 -4.06
CA LYS A 215 12.05 -2.77 -4.22
C LYS A 215 11.13 -3.87 -3.68
N TRP A 216 10.35 -3.56 -2.63
CA TRP A 216 9.34 -4.43 -2.02
C TRP A 216 7.93 -3.82 -2.08
N GLY A 217 7.73 -2.81 -2.93
CA GLY A 217 6.48 -2.06 -2.98
C GLY A 217 5.30 -2.84 -3.54
N MET A 218 5.52 -3.89 -4.34
CA MET A 218 4.40 -4.74 -4.76
C MET A 218 3.80 -5.46 -3.55
N GLU A 219 4.67 -6.01 -2.71
CA GLU A 219 4.30 -6.79 -1.53
C GLU A 219 3.86 -5.92 -0.35
N LEU A 220 4.37 -4.69 -0.25
CA LEU A 220 4.06 -3.77 0.86
C LEU A 220 3.00 -2.73 0.53
N LEU A 221 2.91 -2.28 -0.71
CA LEU A 221 2.11 -1.10 -1.11
C LEU A 221 1.24 -1.35 -2.34
N GLY A 222 1.34 -2.52 -2.98
CA GLY A 222 0.60 -2.84 -4.19
C GLY A 222 -0.91 -2.91 -3.97
N TYR A 223 -1.68 -2.37 -4.91
CA TYR A 223 -3.11 -2.64 -4.97
C TYR A 223 -3.34 -4.10 -5.42
N GLU A 224 -4.29 -4.81 -4.78
CA GLU A 224 -4.56 -6.22 -5.13
C GLU A 224 -5.01 -6.38 -6.60
N MET A 225 -5.83 -5.44 -7.07
CA MET A 225 -6.26 -5.28 -8.47
C MET A 225 -5.62 -4.02 -9.07
N ALA A 226 -6.30 -3.30 -9.96
CA ALA A 226 -5.78 -2.06 -10.53
C ALA A 226 -5.34 -1.05 -9.44
N PRO A 227 -4.23 -0.30 -9.67
CA PRO A 227 -3.43 -0.32 -10.90
C PRO A 227 -2.29 -1.36 -10.91
N ASP A 228 -1.99 -1.99 -9.77
CA ASP A 228 -0.75 -2.78 -9.60
C ASP A 228 -0.93 -4.27 -9.90
N TYR A 229 -2.13 -4.80 -9.71
CA TYR A 229 -2.49 -6.21 -9.88
C TYR A 229 -1.57 -7.15 -9.08
N ALA A 230 -1.44 -6.90 -7.77
CA ALA A 230 -0.63 -7.75 -6.89
C ALA A 230 -1.09 -9.23 -6.91
N SER A 231 -2.39 -9.47 -7.13
CA SER A 231 -2.97 -10.80 -7.36
C SER A 231 -2.35 -11.56 -8.54
N LEU A 232 -1.78 -10.84 -9.52
CA LEU A 232 -1.11 -11.37 -10.71
C LEU A 232 0.42 -11.16 -10.64
N GLY A 233 0.96 -10.85 -9.46
CA GLY A 233 2.35 -10.47 -9.25
C GLY A 233 2.77 -9.20 -10.00
N GLY A 234 1.78 -8.40 -10.45
CA GLY A 234 1.96 -7.29 -11.36
C GLY A 234 2.48 -7.65 -12.75
N ASN A 235 2.51 -8.93 -13.14
CA ASN A 235 2.96 -9.35 -14.48
C ASN A 235 1.95 -8.96 -15.58
N TYR A 236 0.67 -9.00 -15.23
CA TYR A 236 -0.45 -8.71 -16.11
C TYR A 236 -1.26 -7.54 -15.57
N SER A 237 -1.95 -6.85 -16.47
CA SER A 237 -2.98 -5.87 -16.14
C SER A 237 -4.22 -6.21 -16.94
N LEU A 238 -5.38 -6.14 -16.31
CA LEU A 238 -6.65 -6.21 -17.02
C LEU A 238 -6.94 -4.85 -17.67
N GLU A 239 -7.73 -4.86 -18.74
CA GLU A 239 -8.16 -3.62 -19.39
C GLU A 239 -8.91 -2.74 -18.40
N PRO A 240 -8.59 -1.43 -18.34
CA PRO A 240 -9.29 -0.51 -17.46
C PRO A 240 -10.74 -0.38 -17.92
N VAL A 241 -11.67 -0.72 -17.03
CA VAL A 241 -13.10 -0.51 -17.25
C VAL A 241 -13.47 0.87 -16.71
N GLU A 242 -14.13 1.68 -17.54
CA GLU A 242 -14.56 3.01 -17.13
C GLU A 242 -15.64 2.91 -16.04
N LEU A 243 -15.33 3.46 -14.86
CA LEU A 243 -16.23 3.46 -13.72
C LEU A 243 -17.35 4.49 -13.94
N LYS A 244 -18.55 4.03 -14.28
CA LYS A 244 -19.74 4.87 -14.51
C LYS A 244 -20.91 4.41 -13.66
N VAL A 245 -21.66 5.38 -13.14
CA VAL A 245 -22.99 5.13 -12.59
C VAL A 245 -23.88 4.53 -13.68
N GLY A 246 -24.59 3.46 -13.34
CA GLY A 246 -25.42 2.76 -14.30
C GLY A 246 -26.36 1.76 -13.63
N PRO A 247 -27.04 0.91 -14.43
CA PRO A 247 -28.02 -0.02 -13.89
C PRO A 247 -27.45 -0.97 -12.83
N LEU A 248 -26.15 -1.30 -12.90
CA LEU A 248 -25.46 -2.23 -12.01
C LEU A 248 -24.51 -1.57 -11.00
N VAL A 249 -24.18 -0.29 -11.17
CA VAL A 249 -23.20 0.43 -10.34
C VAL A 249 -23.86 1.68 -9.77
N ALA A 250 -23.99 1.72 -8.44
CA ALA A 250 -24.63 2.82 -7.74
C ALA A 250 -23.67 4.01 -7.54
N GLU A 251 -24.22 5.21 -7.38
CA GLU A 251 -23.43 6.43 -7.17
C GLU A 251 -22.50 6.34 -5.96
N GLY A 252 -22.98 5.81 -4.83
CA GLY A 252 -22.16 5.63 -3.63
C GLY A 252 -20.99 4.66 -3.82
N GLU A 253 -21.13 3.68 -4.72
CA GLU A 253 -20.04 2.75 -5.05
C GLU A 253 -18.96 3.50 -5.81
N VAL A 254 -19.35 4.31 -6.81
CA VAL A 254 -18.42 5.14 -7.58
C VAL A 254 -17.67 6.11 -6.67
N GLN A 255 -18.37 6.77 -5.76
CA GLN A 255 -17.75 7.71 -4.80
C GLN A 255 -16.70 7.01 -3.93
N ARG A 256 -17.00 5.82 -3.39
CA ARG A 256 -16.06 5.05 -2.57
C ARG A 256 -14.85 4.56 -3.37
N GLN A 257 -15.07 4.06 -4.58
CA GLN A 257 -13.98 3.69 -5.49
C GLN A 257 -13.10 4.89 -5.85
N GLN A 258 -13.67 6.06 -6.12
CA GLN A 258 -12.85 7.26 -6.38
C GLN A 258 -12.06 7.70 -5.14
N ALA A 259 -12.67 7.67 -3.95
CA ALA A 259 -12.02 8.08 -2.71
C ALA A 259 -10.82 7.20 -2.32
N SER A 260 -10.83 5.93 -2.67
CA SER A 260 -9.75 4.97 -2.39
C SER A 260 -8.77 4.80 -3.56
N ALA A 261 -8.88 5.60 -4.62
CA ALA A 261 -8.06 5.46 -5.82
C ALA A 261 -6.58 5.68 -5.52
N ALA A 262 -5.72 4.92 -6.20
CA ALA A 262 -4.29 5.14 -6.16
C ALA A 262 -3.95 6.55 -6.62
N GLN A 263 -2.93 7.16 -6.01
CA GLN A 263 -2.47 8.51 -6.33
C GLN A 263 -0.95 8.49 -6.58
N PRO A 264 -0.50 8.53 -7.85
CA PRO A 264 -1.31 8.51 -9.07
C PRO A 264 -1.87 7.11 -9.36
N ASP A 265 -2.97 7.05 -10.12
CA ASP A 265 -3.60 5.80 -10.56
C ASP A 265 -2.88 5.22 -11.78
N MET A 266 -1.63 4.80 -11.55
CA MET A 266 -0.71 4.33 -12.57
C MET A 266 -0.14 2.98 -12.16
N ARG A 267 0.08 2.10 -13.14
CA ARG A 267 0.65 0.77 -12.91
C ARG A 267 2.03 0.88 -12.26
N TYR A 268 2.27 0.03 -11.29
CA TYR A 268 3.43 0.11 -10.39
C TYR A 268 3.44 1.41 -9.59
N HIS A 269 2.29 1.79 -9.05
CA HIS A 269 2.05 3.00 -8.26
C HIS A 269 3.09 3.16 -7.14
N TYR A 270 3.52 2.07 -6.52
CA TYR A 270 4.55 2.08 -5.48
C TYR A 270 5.91 2.64 -5.95
N ARG A 271 6.18 2.68 -7.27
CA ARG A 271 7.36 3.36 -7.82
C ARG A 271 7.22 4.86 -7.75
N PHE A 272 6.02 5.41 -8.00
CA PHE A 272 5.73 6.82 -7.81
C PHE A 272 5.84 7.21 -6.33
N VAL A 273 5.32 6.36 -5.43
CA VAL A 273 5.53 6.53 -3.99
C VAL A 273 7.02 6.57 -3.66
N ALA A 274 7.81 5.60 -4.13
CA ALA A 274 9.26 5.58 -3.92
C ALA A 274 9.95 6.86 -4.43
N THR A 275 9.62 7.29 -5.65
CA THR A 275 10.14 8.52 -6.26
C THR A 275 9.79 9.76 -5.45
N ALA A 276 8.54 9.88 -5.00
CA ALA A 276 8.08 10.98 -4.15
C ALA A 276 8.83 11.02 -2.81
N LEU A 277 9.00 9.86 -2.17
CA LEU A 277 9.78 9.74 -0.94
C LEU A 277 11.25 10.13 -1.11
N ALA A 278 11.88 9.75 -2.23
CA ALA A 278 13.24 10.19 -2.53
C ALA A 278 13.30 11.70 -2.80
N SER A 279 12.32 12.26 -3.49
CA SER A 279 12.24 13.72 -3.71
C SER A 279 12.13 14.47 -2.37
N GLN A 280 11.30 13.99 -1.44
CA GLN A 280 11.20 14.54 -0.08
C GLN A 280 12.52 14.39 0.69
N ALA A 281 13.24 13.28 0.53
CA ALA A 281 14.56 13.14 1.12
C ALA A 281 15.53 14.24 0.64
N ALA A 282 15.48 14.60 -0.64
CA ALA A 282 16.33 15.64 -1.22
C ALA A 282 16.03 17.04 -0.63
N ASP A 283 14.78 17.34 -0.27
CA ASP A 283 14.37 18.61 0.35
C ASP A 283 15.04 18.85 1.71
N HIS A 284 15.50 17.79 2.36
CA HIS A 284 16.18 17.83 3.65
C HIS A 284 17.71 17.79 3.55
N LEU A 285 18.27 17.92 2.34
CA LEU A 285 19.71 17.89 2.10
C LEU A 285 20.23 19.23 1.57
N PRO A 286 21.47 19.63 1.92
CA PRO A 286 22.09 20.78 1.28
C PRO A 286 22.26 20.49 -0.20
N HIS A 287 21.79 21.38 -1.08
CA HIS A 287 21.81 21.13 -2.53
C HIS A 287 23.22 20.91 -3.08
N THR A 288 24.25 21.45 -2.43
CA THR A 288 25.66 21.26 -2.80
C THR A 288 26.26 19.94 -2.30
N SER A 289 25.47 19.02 -1.76
CA SER A 289 25.96 17.77 -1.17
C SER A 289 25.91 16.61 -2.16
N GLN A 290 26.85 15.66 -2.06
CA GLN A 290 26.79 14.42 -2.82
C GLN A 290 25.49 13.65 -2.53
N ALA A 291 25.02 13.70 -1.28
CA ALA A 291 23.79 13.04 -0.88
C ALA A 291 22.58 13.55 -1.68
N PHE A 292 22.46 14.87 -1.89
CA PHE A 292 21.41 15.46 -2.72
C PHE A 292 21.42 14.88 -4.15
N ALA A 293 22.59 14.87 -4.80
CA ALA A 293 22.73 14.29 -6.13
C ALA A 293 22.39 12.80 -6.14
N ALA A 294 22.88 12.04 -5.16
CA ALA A 294 22.71 10.58 -5.11
C ALA A 294 21.25 10.17 -4.86
N VAL A 295 20.54 10.91 -4.01
CA VAL A 295 19.10 10.72 -3.77
C VAL A 295 18.32 10.93 -5.06
N LEU A 296 18.53 12.05 -5.76
CA LEU A 296 17.84 12.33 -7.02
C LEU A 296 18.22 11.34 -8.13
N CYS A 297 19.47 10.89 -8.17
CA CYS A 297 19.92 9.85 -9.09
C CYS A 297 19.13 8.55 -8.88
N ASN A 298 19.04 8.08 -7.64
CA ASN A 298 18.26 6.89 -7.31
C ASN A 298 16.78 7.07 -7.67
N ALA A 299 16.21 8.25 -7.39
CA ALA A 299 14.82 8.58 -7.71
C ALA A 299 14.53 8.48 -9.22
N VAL A 300 15.41 9.03 -10.06
CA VAL A 300 15.31 8.87 -11.53
C VAL A 300 15.34 7.38 -11.92
N GLY A 301 16.23 6.60 -11.30
CA GLY A 301 16.36 5.16 -11.56
C GLY A 301 15.16 4.30 -11.14
N TYR A 302 14.19 4.85 -10.41
CA TYR A 302 13.02 4.10 -10.01
C TYR A 302 12.01 3.87 -11.13
N ASN A 303 12.12 4.65 -12.22
CA ASN A 303 11.31 4.49 -13.43
C ASN A 303 9.79 4.51 -13.11
N SER A 304 9.36 5.58 -12.43
CA SER A 304 7.95 5.87 -12.18
C SER A 304 7.26 6.41 -13.43
N SER A 305 7.79 7.48 -14.04
CA SER A 305 7.37 7.98 -15.36
C SER A 305 8.50 8.73 -16.08
N LEU A 306 8.39 8.93 -17.40
CA LEU A 306 9.36 9.76 -18.14
C LEU A 306 9.31 11.23 -17.71
N GLU A 307 8.13 11.73 -17.35
CA GLU A 307 7.93 13.09 -16.87
C GLU A 307 8.65 13.32 -15.53
N GLU A 308 8.44 12.45 -14.53
CA GLU A 308 9.13 12.56 -13.24
C GLU A 308 10.64 12.38 -13.37
N GLN A 309 11.09 11.45 -14.23
CA GLN A 309 12.51 11.27 -14.50
C GLN A 309 13.14 12.56 -15.05
N SER A 310 12.50 13.18 -16.04
CA SER A 310 12.94 14.45 -16.61
C SER A 310 12.95 15.57 -15.57
N ALA A 311 11.88 15.71 -14.78
CA ALA A 311 11.76 16.73 -13.74
C ALA A 311 12.84 16.61 -12.66
N LEU A 312 13.11 15.39 -12.18
CA LEU A 312 14.14 15.13 -11.16
C LEU A 312 15.55 15.36 -11.69
N TYR A 313 15.81 14.97 -12.94
CA TYR A 313 17.08 15.27 -13.59
C TYR A 313 17.29 16.77 -13.76
N GLN A 314 16.27 17.50 -14.22
CA GLN A 314 16.31 18.97 -14.32
C GLN A 314 16.54 19.63 -12.96
N ARG A 315 15.90 19.14 -11.90
CA ARG A 315 16.14 19.59 -10.52
C ARG A 315 17.61 19.41 -10.12
N TYR A 316 18.19 18.24 -10.38
CA TYR A 316 19.61 17.99 -10.15
C TYR A 316 20.51 18.94 -10.95
N VAL A 317 20.25 19.15 -12.25
CA VAL A 317 21.05 20.05 -13.09
C VAL A 317 21.01 21.50 -12.59
N LYS A 318 19.85 21.94 -12.10
CA LYS A 318 19.65 23.32 -11.62
C LYS A 318 20.29 23.58 -10.25
N GLU A 319 20.21 22.61 -9.34
CA GLU A 319 20.49 22.83 -7.91
C GLU A 319 21.66 22.00 -7.38
N GLY A 320 21.93 20.85 -8.00
CA GLY A 320 22.87 19.85 -7.52
C GLY A 320 24.35 20.23 -7.71
N PRO A 321 25.26 19.56 -6.98
CA PRO A 321 26.68 19.74 -7.20
C PRO A 321 27.15 18.95 -8.42
N TYR A 322 28.27 19.36 -9.01
CA TYR A 322 28.99 18.49 -9.91
C TYR A 322 29.47 17.22 -9.19
N VAL A 323 29.18 16.06 -9.78
CA VAL A 323 29.70 14.76 -9.36
C VAL A 323 30.19 13.99 -10.59
N ASP A 324 31.32 13.31 -10.45
CA ASP A 324 32.01 12.62 -11.53
C ASP A 324 31.22 11.45 -12.13
N TRP A 325 30.32 10.83 -11.36
CA TRP A 325 29.44 9.74 -11.79
C TRP A 325 28.13 10.21 -12.46
N ALA A 326 27.88 11.52 -12.58
CA ALA A 326 26.63 12.05 -13.14
C ALA A 326 26.42 11.72 -14.63
N TRP A 327 27.45 11.26 -15.36
CA TRP A 327 27.31 10.86 -16.77
C TRP A 327 26.36 9.68 -16.97
N ASN A 328 26.06 8.90 -15.92
CA ASN A 328 25.10 7.79 -15.92
C ASN A 328 23.98 7.98 -14.89
N PHE A 329 23.49 9.21 -14.76
CA PHE A 329 22.45 9.59 -13.79
C PHE A 329 21.18 8.74 -13.99
N GLY A 330 20.69 8.11 -12.92
CA GLY A 330 19.54 7.19 -12.96
C GLY A 330 19.88 5.71 -13.00
N TYR A 331 21.15 5.33 -13.21
CA TYR A 331 21.52 3.90 -13.36
C TYR A 331 22.44 3.41 -12.24
N GLN A 332 23.69 3.89 -12.19
CA GLN A 332 24.70 3.46 -11.23
C GLN A 332 24.86 4.48 -10.10
N CYS A 333 23.76 4.72 -9.39
CA CYS A 333 23.70 5.73 -8.36
C CYS A 333 24.34 5.22 -7.06
N PRO A 334 25.32 5.93 -6.47
CA PRO A 334 25.89 5.54 -5.18
C PRO A 334 24.87 5.71 -4.05
N TYR A 335 25.17 5.11 -2.90
CA TYR A 335 24.43 5.40 -1.67
C TYR A 335 24.67 6.87 -1.24
N PRO A 336 23.65 7.61 -0.78
CA PRO A 336 23.83 9.00 -0.35
C PRO A 336 24.65 9.13 0.93
N GLU A 337 25.66 10.01 0.95
CA GLU A 337 26.53 10.24 2.11
C GLU A 337 25.92 11.22 3.13
N PHE A 338 24.87 10.79 3.84
CA PHE A 338 24.12 11.62 4.81
C PHE A 338 25.01 12.23 5.91
N ASN A 339 25.96 11.45 6.43
CA ASN A 339 26.89 11.88 7.48
C ASN A 339 27.84 13.02 7.03
N LYS A 340 28.19 13.11 5.75
CA LYS A 340 28.98 14.22 5.20
C LYS A 340 28.11 15.45 4.94
N ALA A 341 26.82 15.27 4.69
CA ALA A 341 25.86 16.36 4.60
C ALA A 341 25.66 17.06 5.95
N ASP A 342 25.71 16.33 7.09
CA ASP A 342 25.65 16.91 8.44
C ASP A 342 26.70 17.98 8.68
N LYS A 343 27.95 17.67 8.33
CA LYS A 343 29.08 18.58 8.49
C LYS A 343 28.85 19.88 7.74
N ARG A 344 28.17 19.82 6.58
CA ARG A 344 27.87 20.98 5.75
C ARG A 344 26.80 21.89 6.36
N TYR A 345 25.77 21.35 7.00
CA TYR A 345 24.80 22.18 7.73
C TYR A 345 25.48 22.99 8.83
N VAL A 346 26.37 22.35 9.59
CA VAL A 346 27.13 23.03 10.65
C VAL A 346 28.10 24.06 10.06
N THR A 347 28.80 23.75 8.97
CA THR A 347 29.70 24.74 8.37
C THR A 347 28.95 25.90 7.73
N GLN A 348 27.91 25.65 6.92
CA GLN A 348 27.13 26.71 6.27
C GLN A 348 26.45 27.64 7.30
N ALA A 349 25.90 27.11 8.38
CA ALA A 349 25.31 27.92 9.44
C ALA A 349 26.37 28.77 10.18
N LEU A 350 27.58 28.25 10.33
CA LEU A 350 28.67 28.95 11.00
C LEU A 350 29.49 29.83 10.06
N ASP A 351 29.39 29.70 8.74
CA ASP A 351 30.21 30.44 7.78
C ASP A 351 29.98 31.97 7.81
N PRO A 352 28.75 32.50 8.01
CA PRO A 352 28.54 33.93 8.25
C PRO A 352 29.24 34.41 9.52
N ILE A 353 29.14 33.62 10.60
CA ILE A 353 29.78 33.92 11.88
C ILE A 353 31.31 33.84 11.74
N ARG A 354 31.82 32.80 11.09
CA ARG A 354 33.25 32.58 10.85
C ARG A 354 33.83 33.66 9.95
N SER A 355 33.11 34.10 8.92
CA SER A 355 33.55 35.19 8.05
C SER A 355 33.55 36.53 8.79
N MET A 356 32.52 36.82 9.59
CA MET A 356 32.46 38.01 10.45
C MET A 356 33.56 38.03 11.52
N LEU A 357 33.89 36.87 12.10
CA LEU A 357 34.93 36.73 13.12
C LEU A 357 36.34 36.52 12.54
N ARG A 358 36.47 36.33 11.22
CA ARG A 358 37.75 36.08 10.52
C ARG A 358 38.81 37.16 10.78
N PRO A 359 38.48 38.47 10.81
CA PRO A 359 39.45 39.52 11.16
C PRO A 359 39.96 39.42 12.61
N TYR A 360 39.14 38.89 13.51
CA TYR A 360 39.42 38.78 14.95
C TYR A 360 39.99 37.41 15.35
N LYS A 361 40.29 36.54 14.38
CA LYS A 361 40.72 35.15 14.62
C LYS A 361 41.88 35.04 15.61
N GLY A 362 42.91 35.88 15.47
CA GLY A 362 44.06 35.88 16.38
C GLY A 362 43.70 36.28 17.82
N TRP A 363 42.85 37.29 17.97
CA TRP A 363 42.38 37.77 19.27
C TRP A 363 41.47 36.76 19.98
N LEU A 364 40.60 36.10 19.23
CA LEU A 364 39.73 35.04 19.76
C LEU A 364 40.52 33.80 20.18
N GLN A 365 41.56 33.43 19.42
CA GLN A 365 42.45 32.33 19.80
C GLN A 365 43.25 32.65 21.06
N MET A 366 43.81 33.86 21.15
CA MET A 366 44.50 34.30 22.37
C MET A 366 43.56 34.40 23.57
N GLY A 367 42.39 35.00 23.41
CA GLY A 367 41.38 35.08 24.46
C GLY A 367 40.90 33.71 24.93
N GLY A 368 40.68 32.77 24.00
CA GLY A 368 40.34 31.38 24.32
C GLY A 368 41.43 30.66 25.12
N VAL A 369 42.70 30.81 24.72
CA VAL A 369 43.84 30.23 25.46
C VAL A 369 43.94 30.83 26.87
N VAL A 370 43.84 32.15 27.00
CA VAL A 370 43.87 32.83 28.31
C VAL A 370 42.73 32.35 29.21
N LEU A 371 41.52 32.16 28.65
CA LEU A 371 40.35 31.73 29.40
C LEU A 371 40.49 30.26 29.86
N VAL A 372 40.99 29.37 28.99
CA VAL A 372 41.28 27.97 29.35
C VAL A 372 42.37 27.89 30.42
N VAL A 373 43.43 28.69 30.29
CA VAL A 373 44.52 28.75 31.28
C VAL A 373 44.01 29.30 32.61
N ALA A 374 43.19 30.36 32.60
CA ALA A 374 42.58 30.92 33.81
C ALA A 374 41.66 29.91 34.51
N VAL A 375 40.85 29.17 33.76
CA VAL A 375 39.99 28.10 34.30
C VAL A 375 40.83 26.95 34.86
N ALA A 376 41.88 26.51 34.15
CA ALA A 376 42.77 25.46 34.62
C ALA A 376 43.51 25.87 35.91
N LEU A 377 44.04 27.09 35.97
CA LEU A 377 44.67 27.65 37.17
C LEU A 377 43.66 27.83 38.32
N GLY A 378 42.42 28.23 38.01
CA GLY A 378 41.31 28.28 38.95
C GLY A 378 40.98 26.91 39.55
N LEU A 379 40.92 25.87 38.73
CA LEU A 379 40.67 24.50 39.18
C LEU A 379 41.84 23.93 39.99
N ILE A 380 43.08 24.21 39.58
CA ILE A 380 44.29 23.79 40.31
C ILE A 380 44.38 24.49 41.67
N SER A 381 44.14 25.81 41.72
CA SER A 381 44.15 26.56 42.98
C SER A 381 43.03 26.10 43.93
N ARG A 382 41.84 25.79 43.41
CA ARG A 382 40.72 25.24 44.18
C ARG A 382 41.03 23.83 44.71
N ARG A 383 41.70 22.98 43.93
CA ARG A 383 42.19 21.67 44.39
C ARG A 383 43.28 21.79 45.47
N ARG A 384 44.24 22.71 45.31
CA ARG A 384 45.30 22.97 46.31
C ARG A 384 44.74 23.55 47.62
N ARG A 385 43.73 24.42 47.56
CA ARG A 385 43.04 24.92 48.76
C ARG A 385 42.30 23.80 49.49
N LYS A 386 41.58 22.92 48.76
CA LYS A 386 40.95 21.74 49.37
C LYS A 386 41.98 20.82 50.03
N ALA A 387 43.10 20.54 49.39
CA ALA A 387 44.17 19.70 49.96
C ALA A 387 44.84 20.30 51.21
N ARG A 388 44.92 21.65 51.30
CA ARG A 388 45.39 22.34 52.53
C ARG A 388 44.36 22.31 53.66
N MET A 389 43.07 22.30 53.36
CA MET A 389 42.01 22.24 54.36
C MET A 389 41.78 20.82 54.91
N SER A 390 42.17 19.76 54.18
CA SER A 390 42.13 18.38 54.66
C SER A 390 43.45 17.89 55.27
N ALA A 391 44.45 18.78 55.40
CA ALA A 391 45.73 18.52 56.07
C ALA A 391 45.92 19.38 57.33
N SER A 392 44.85 20.02 57.82
CA SER A 392 44.83 20.82 59.05
C SER A 392 43.83 20.26 60.06
#